data_AF-A0A4R5EHY7-F1
#
_entry.id   AF-A0A4R5EHY7-F1
#
_cell.length_a   1.000
_cell.length_b   1.000
_cell.length_c   1.000
_cell.angle_alpha   90.00
_cell.angle_beta   90.00
_cell.angle_gamma   90.00
#
_symmetry.space_group_name_H-M   'P 1'
#
loop_
_entity.id
_entity.type
_entity.pdbx_description
1 polymer ?
#
loop_
_entity_poly.entity_id
_entity_poly.type
_entity_poly.pdbx_seq_one_letter_code
_entity_poly.pdbx_strand_id
1 'polypeptide(L)'
;MTCTGVEPVETAVLDVRLREHHRRCLPALSRLRMLAKDGWETKVDVRAATAEVMGELSAAESILLAALAGNVRRDALANFLGRRVNRLAIVAEHAAATADAKDLPALRRLLYQFHALAEAMWKVQLSLQTPNP
;
A
#
# COMPACT_ATOMS: atom_id res chain seq x y z
N MET A 1 -30.45 -5.96 -19.36
CA MET A 1 -29.55 -5.38 -18.35
C MET A 1 -29.38 -6.39 -17.24
N THR A 2 -28.33 -7.22 -17.31
CA THR A 2 -28.00 -8.19 -16.26
C THR A 2 -27.06 -7.50 -15.27
N CYS A 3 -27.58 -7.22 -14.08
CA CYS A 3 -26.75 -6.91 -12.92
C CYS A 3 -25.92 -8.14 -12.59
N THR A 4 -24.68 -8.22 -13.06
CA THR A 4 -23.71 -9.20 -12.57
C THR A 4 -23.33 -8.79 -11.15
N GLY A 5 -24.10 -9.28 -10.18
CA GLY A 5 -23.61 -9.38 -8.82
C GLY A 5 -22.41 -10.32 -8.84
N VAL A 6 -21.25 -9.83 -8.44
CA VAL A 6 -20.07 -10.66 -8.19
C VAL A 6 -20.51 -11.76 -7.22
N GLU A 7 -20.34 -13.03 -7.59
CA GLU A 7 -20.78 -14.11 -6.72
C GLU A 7 -20.05 -14.06 -5.37
N PRO A 8 -20.70 -14.43 -4.26
CA PRO A 8 -20.10 -14.36 -2.92
C PRO A 8 -18.77 -15.15 -2.81
N VAL A 9 -18.57 -16.16 -3.65
CA VAL A 9 -17.32 -16.95 -3.75
C VAL A 9 -16.18 -16.13 -4.36
N GLU A 10 -16.44 -15.32 -5.38
CA GLU A 10 -15.42 -14.46 -6.01
C GLU A 10 -14.96 -13.35 -5.05
N THR A 11 -15.88 -12.82 -4.25
CA THR A 11 -15.56 -11.80 -3.24
C THR A 11 -14.68 -12.35 -2.12
N ALA A 12 -14.95 -13.58 -1.66
CA ALA A 12 -14.13 -14.25 -0.64
C ALA A 12 -12.70 -14.53 -1.13
N VAL A 13 -12.53 -14.96 -2.39
CA VAL A 13 -11.21 -15.18 -3.00
C VAL A 13 -10.44 -13.87 -3.13
N LEU A 14 -11.11 -12.77 -3.51
CA LEU A 14 -10.49 -11.45 -3.57
C LEU A 14 -10.02 -10.96 -2.19
N ASP A 15 -10.86 -11.09 -1.15
CA ASP A 15 -10.51 -10.70 0.23
C ASP A 15 -9.28 -11.48 0.74
N VAL A 16 -9.23 -12.80 0.53
CA VAL A 16 -8.07 -13.64 0.90
C VAL A 16 -6.80 -13.16 0.21
N ARG A 17 -6.86 -12.88 -1.10
CA ARG A 17 -5.69 -12.41 -1.86
C ARG A 17 -5.21 -11.04 -1.38
N LEU A 18 -6.12 -10.10 -1.13
CA LEU A 18 -5.76 -8.76 -0.65
C LEU A 18 -5.15 -8.81 0.75
N ARG A 19 -5.71 -9.64 1.65
CA ARG A 19 -5.12 -9.86 2.99
C ARG A 19 -3.74 -10.48 2.93
N GLU A 20 -3.51 -11.38 1.99
CA GLU A 20 -2.19 -11.99 1.80
C GLU A 20 -1.14 -10.97 1.35
N HIS A 21 -1.46 -10.10 0.40
CA HIS A 21 -0.58 -8.99 0.01
C HIS A 21 -0.34 -8.02 1.18
N HIS A 22 -1.39 -7.69 1.94
CA HIS A 22 -1.24 -6.88 3.15
C HIS A 22 -0.29 -7.55 4.17
N ARG A 23 -0.40 -8.86 4.39
CA ARG A 23 0.47 -9.63 5.29
C ARG A 23 1.94 -9.57 4.83
N ARG A 24 2.20 -9.70 3.53
CA ARG A 24 3.56 -9.62 2.95
C ARG A 24 4.19 -8.23 3.07
N CYS A 25 3.37 -7.19 3.18
CA CYS A 25 3.83 -5.82 3.40
C CYS A 25 4.33 -5.58 4.85
N LEU A 26 3.83 -6.34 5.84
CA LEU A 26 4.12 -6.09 7.27
C LEU A 26 5.60 -6.20 7.65
N PRO A 27 6.40 -7.17 7.16
CA PRO A 27 7.82 -7.25 7.48
C PRO A 27 8.60 -6.00 7.04
N ALA A 28 8.35 -5.50 5.82
CA ALA A 28 9.02 -4.31 5.31
C ALA A 28 8.65 -3.06 6.14
N LEU A 29 7.37 -2.88 6.46
CA LEU A 29 6.92 -1.80 7.35
C LEU A 29 7.53 -1.90 8.75
N SER A 30 7.70 -3.12 9.26
CA SER A 30 8.31 -3.36 10.58
C SER A 30 9.80 -2.97 10.57
N ARG A 31 10.55 -3.32 9.52
CA ARG A 31 11.94 -2.88 9.35
C ARG A 31 12.07 -1.36 9.32
N LEU A 32 11.23 -0.68 8.53
CA LEU A 32 11.21 0.79 8.48
C LEU A 32 10.85 1.41 9.84
N ARG A 33 9.92 0.80 10.58
CA ARG A 33 9.55 1.26 11.94
C ARG A 33 10.67 1.09 12.94
N MET A 34 11.42 -0.03 12.89
CA MET A 34 12.60 -0.22 13.72
C MET A 34 13.66 0.82 13.39
N LEU A 35 13.94 1.09 12.10
CA LEU A 35 14.85 2.15 11.71
C LEU A 35 14.41 3.53 12.24
N ALA A 36 13.13 3.86 12.17
CA ALA A 36 12.61 5.11 12.72
C ALA A 36 12.82 5.19 14.24
N LYS A 37 12.66 4.08 14.97
CA LYS A 37 12.81 4.05 16.43
C LYS A 37 14.28 4.03 16.86
N ASP A 38 15.01 3.03 16.41
CA ASP A 38 16.33 2.64 16.90
C ASP A 38 17.47 3.27 16.07
N GLY A 39 17.14 3.89 14.93
CA GLY A 39 18.12 4.58 14.09
C GLY A 39 18.99 3.63 13.27
N TRP A 40 20.18 4.10 12.90
CA TRP A 40 21.06 3.47 11.90
C TRP A 40 21.63 2.11 12.31
N GLU A 41 21.52 1.73 13.58
CA GLU A 41 21.97 0.41 14.08
C GLU A 41 21.25 -0.76 13.38
N THR A 42 20.04 -0.50 12.86
CA THR A 42 19.20 -1.50 12.19
C THR A 42 19.67 -1.89 10.79
N LYS A 43 20.62 -1.15 10.18
CA LYS A 43 21.16 -1.38 8.82
C LYS A 43 20.08 -1.64 7.74
N VAL A 44 18.92 -0.99 7.88
CA VAL A 44 17.81 -1.15 6.94
C VAL A 44 18.09 -0.36 5.67
N ASP A 45 18.00 -1.02 4.53
CA ASP A 45 17.92 -0.36 3.23
C ASP A 45 16.52 0.24 3.05
N VAL A 46 16.43 1.57 3.20
CA VAL A 46 15.18 2.33 3.10
C VAL A 46 14.56 2.22 1.72
N ARG A 47 15.39 2.25 0.67
CA ARG A 47 14.91 2.21 -0.72
C ARG A 47 14.33 0.83 -1.04
N ALA A 48 15.04 -0.24 -0.68
CA ALA A 48 14.54 -1.60 -0.87
C ALA A 48 13.25 -1.85 -0.06
N ALA A 49 13.23 -1.49 1.22
CA ALA A 49 12.09 -1.75 2.08
C ALA A 49 10.83 -0.93 1.68
N THR A 50 10.99 0.32 1.22
CA THR A 50 9.86 1.09 0.69
C THR A 50 9.38 0.52 -0.65
N ALA A 51 10.29 0.06 -1.52
CA ALA A 51 9.93 -0.58 -2.78
C ALA A 51 9.11 -1.88 -2.59
N GLU A 52 9.46 -2.71 -1.59
CA GLU A 52 8.68 -3.90 -1.24
C GLU A 52 7.22 -3.55 -0.89
N VAL A 53 7.01 -2.52 -0.06
CA VAL A 53 5.68 -2.04 0.31
C VAL A 53 4.91 -1.54 -0.91
N MET A 54 5.57 -0.76 -1.78
CA MET A 54 4.97 -0.25 -3.01
C MET A 54 4.58 -1.38 -3.97
N GLY A 55 5.39 -2.43 -4.06
CA GLY A 55 5.10 -3.61 -4.87
C GLY A 55 3.83 -4.34 -4.42
N GLU A 56 3.70 -4.60 -3.12
CA GLU A 56 2.51 -5.28 -2.57
C GLU A 56 1.23 -4.43 -2.74
N LEU A 57 1.32 -3.11 -2.55
CA LEU A 57 0.19 -2.19 -2.76
C LEU A 57 -0.25 -2.13 -4.23
N SER A 58 0.71 -2.14 -5.16
CA SER A 58 0.45 -2.11 -6.60
C SER A 58 -0.16 -3.44 -7.09
N ALA A 59 0.28 -4.57 -6.51
CA ALA A 59 -0.32 -5.87 -6.77
C ALA A 59 -1.78 -5.92 -6.28
N ALA A 60 -2.04 -5.42 -5.07
CA ALA A 60 -3.40 -5.31 -4.54
C ALA A 60 -4.30 -4.39 -5.38
N GLU A 61 -3.79 -3.25 -5.84
CA GLU A 61 -4.50 -2.36 -6.77
C GLU A 61 -4.86 -3.08 -8.07
N SER A 62 -3.90 -3.80 -8.67
CA SER A 62 -4.12 -4.55 -9.91
C SER A 62 -5.23 -5.59 -9.76
N ILE A 63 -5.29 -6.27 -8.61
CA ILE A 63 -6.35 -7.23 -8.28
C ILE A 63 -7.72 -6.55 -8.22
N LEU A 64 -7.81 -5.41 -7.55
CA LEU A 64 -9.06 -4.64 -7.42
C LEU A 64 -9.56 -4.13 -8.78
N LEU A 65 -8.66 -3.59 -9.60
CA LEU A 65 -9.02 -3.08 -10.92
C LEU A 65 -9.43 -4.19 -11.87
N ALA A 66 -8.77 -5.36 -11.79
CA ALA A 66 -9.15 -6.55 -12.54
C ALA A 66 -10.56 -7.03 -12.17
N ALA A 67 -10.91 -7.03 -10.87
CA ALA A 67 -12.25 -7.39 -10.40
C ALA A 67 -13.36 -6.44 -10.90
N LEU A 68 -13.01 -5.20 -11.27
CA LEU A 68 -13.93 -4.21 -11.84
C LEU A 68 -13.85 -4.11 -13.37
N ALA A 69 -13.27 -5.09 -14.06
CA ALA A 69 -13.22 -5.08 -15.52
C ALA A 69 -14.64 -4.94 -16.13
N GLY A 70 -14.81 -3.98 -17.03
CA GLY A 70 -16.11 -3.67 -17.65
C GLY A 70 -17.07 -2.82 -16.79
N ASN A 71 -16.68 -2.43 -15.58
CA ASN A 71 -17.50 -1.56 -14.73
C ASN A 71 -17.10 -0.08 -14.88
N VAL A 72 -18.09 0.81 -15.03
CA VAL A 72 -17.89 2.28 -15.12
C VAL A 72 -17.15 2.88 -13.92
N ARG A 73 -17.18 2.22 -12.76
CA ARG A 73 -16.48 2.65 -11.55
C ARG A 73 -14.97 2.39 -11.59
N ARG A 74 -14.50 1.55 -12.52
CA ARG A 74 -13.09 1.17 -12.63
C ARG A 74 -12.18 2.37 -12.81
N ASP A 75 -12.50 3.27 -13.73
CA ASP A 75 -11.64 4.42 -14.05
C ASP A 75 -11.60 5.43 -12.91
N ALA A 76 -12.73 5.65 -12.23
CA ALA A 76 -12.78 6.49 -11.04
C ALA A 76 -11.93 5.91 -9.90
N LEU A 77 -12.01 4.59 -9.67
CA LEU A 77 -11.20 3.91 -8.68
C LEU A 77 -9.71 3.93 -9.05
N ALA A 78 -9.35 3.64 -10.30
CA ALA A 78 -7.97 3.68 -10.79
C ALA A 78 -7.35 5.07 -10.59
N ASN A 79 -8.07 6.13 -10.94
CA ASN A 79 -7.60 7.50 -10.72
C ASN A 79 -7.40 7.82 -9.23
N PHE A 80 -8.32 7.36 -8.38
CA PHE A 80 -8.23 7.57 -6.94
C PHE A 80 -7.05 6.81 -6.32
N LEU A 81 -6.86 5.54 -6.66
CA LEU A 81 -5.74 4.72 -6.17
C LEU A 81 -4.41 5.25 -6.71
N GLY A 82 -4.33 5.56 -7.99
CA GLY A 82 -3.12 6.13 -8.62
C GLY A 82 -2.64 7.42 -7.95
N ARG A 83 -3.55 8.33 -7.56
CA ARG A 83 -3.17 9.55 -6.80
C ARG A 83 -2.55 9.22 -5.44
N ARG A 84 -3.06 8.20 -4.75
CA ARG A 84 -2.55 7.78 -3.43
C ARG A 84 -1.20 7.07 -3.55
N VAL A 85 -1.06 6.19 -4.53
CA VAL A 85 0.21 5.53 -4.86
C VAL A 85 1.27 6.56 -5.22
N ASN A 86 0.95 7.56 -6.03
CA ASN A 86 1.89 8.64 -6.37
C ASN A 86 2.35 9.41 -5.13
N ARG A 87 1.43 9.75 -4.22
CA ARG A 87 1.78 10.41 -2.96
C ARG A 87 2.69 9.54 -2.09
N LEU A 88 2.45 8.24 -2.05
CA LEU A 88 3.27 7.30 -1.29
C LEU A 88 4.67 7.15 -1.91
N ALA A 89 4.76 7.09 -3.24
CA ALA A 89 6.02 7.04 -4.00
C ALA A 89 6.89 8.28 -3.75
N ILE A 90 6.30 9.48 -3.76
CA ILE A 90 7.01 10.72 -3.44
C ILE A 90 7.63 10.66 -2.03
N VAL A 91 6.87 10.18 -1.05
CA VAL A 91 7.37 10.04 0.33
C VAL A 91 8.48 8.98 0.41
N ALA A 92 8.36 7.87 -0.33
CA ALA A 92 9.39 6.84 -0.39
C ALA A 92 10.72 7.39 -0.96
N GLU A 93 10.65 8.13 -2.06
CA GLU A 93 11.84 8.72 -2.68
C GLU A 93 12.49 9.76 -1.76
N HIS A 94 11.69 10.62 -1.12
CA HIS A 94 12.19 11.55 -0.12
C HIS A 94 12.84 10.84 1.07
N ALA A 95 12.26 9.73 1.54
CA ALA A 95 12.83 8.94 2.62
C ALA A 95 14.19 8.35 2.21
N ALA A 96 14.30 7.81 0.99
CA ALA A 96 15.56 7.28 0.47
C ALA A 96 16.64 8.37 0.37
N ALA A 97 16.32 9.52 -0.24
CA ALA A 97 17.26 10.63 -0.35
C ALA A 97 17.68 11.19 1.02
N THR A 98 16.76 11.26 1.97
CA THR A 98 17.05 11.69 3.34
C THR A 98 17.93 10.68 4.07
N ALA A 99 17.75 9.39 3.77
CA ALA A 99 18.59 8.34 4.32
C ALA A 99 20.02 8.41 3.78
N ASP A 100 20.19 8.68 2.49
CA ASP A 100 21.50 8.91 1.86
C ASP A 100 22.22 10.12 2.48
N ALA A 101 21.46 11.17 2.82
CA ALA A 101 21.95 12.36 3.53
C ALA A 101 22.20 12.14 5.05
N LYS A 102 21.86 10.97 5.59
CA LYS A 102 21.98 10.61 7.02
C LYS A 102 21.21 11.54 7.99
N ASP A 103 20.18 12.23 7.52
CA ASP A 103 19.32 13.09 8.35
C ASP A 103 18.25 12.23 9.05
N LEU A 104 18.63 11.69 10.22
CA LEU A 104 17.75 10.80 10.99
C LEU A 104 16.45 11.49 11.47
N PRO A 105 16.46 12.74 12.00
CA PRO A 105 15.22 13.43 12.37
C PRO A 105 14.23 13.59 11.22
N ALA A 106 14.68 14.01 10.03
CA ALA A 106 13.81 14.13 8.87
C ALA A 106 13.33 12.75 8.38
N LEU A 107 14.23 11.76 8.36
CA LEU A 107 13.89 10.40 7.96
C LEU A 107 12.80 9.81 8.86
N ARG A 108 12.90 9.98 10.19
CA ARG A 108 11.86 9.53 11.13
C ARG A 108 10.47 10.06 10.76
N ARG A 109 10.37 11.37 10.48
CA ARG A 109 9.10 11.99 10.08
C ARG A 109 8.56 11.40 8.78
N LEU A 110 9.43 11.20 7.79
CA LEU A 110 9.06 10.61 6.50
C LEU A 110 8.61 9.15 6.65
N LEU A 111 9.28 8.36 7.49
CA LEU A 111 8.90 6.97 7.74
C LEU A 111 7.56 6.85 8.47
N TYR A 112 7.27 7.73 9.43
CA TYR A 112 5.93 7.79 10.05
C TYR A 112 4.86 8.18 9.02
N GLN A 113 5.14 9.16 8.18
CA GLN A 113 4.21 9.57 7.11
C GLN A 113 3.98 8.44 6.10
N PHE A 114 5.04 7.76 5.68
CA PHE A 114 4.97 6.61 4.78
C PHE A 114 4.10 5.50 5.35
N HIS A 115 4.34 5.15 6.62
CA HIS A 115 3.56 4.12 7.32
C HIS A 115 2.06 4.49 7.38
N ALA A 116 1.73 5.71 7.79
CA ALA A 116 0.35 6.17 7.88
C ALA A 116 -0.36 6.15 6.51
N LEU A 117 0.34 6.51 5.43
CA LEU A 117 -0.21 6.47 4.08
C LEU A 117 -0.40 5.03 3.58
N ALA A 118 0.56 4.13 3.84
CA ALA A 118 0.45 2.72 3.49
C ALA A 118 -0.72 2.04 4.23
N GLU A 119 -0.87 2.29 5.53
CA GLU A 119 -2.01 1.79 6.31
C GLU A 119 -3.35 2.33 5.79
N ALA A 120 -3.41 3.63 5.47
CA ALA A 120 -4.62 4.23 4.91
C ALA A 120 -4.98 3.61 3.55
N MET A 121 -4.00 3.27 2.73
CA MET A 121 -4.20 2.59 1.45
C MET A 121 -4.76 1.18 1.65
N TRP A 122 -4.16 0.39 2.55
CA TRP A 122 -4.65 -0.95 2.88
C TRP A 122 -6.07 -0.95 3.42
N LYS A 123 -6.41 0.01 4.30
CA LYS A 123 -7.79 0.16 4.80
C LYS A 123 -8.77 0.37 3.66
N VAL A 124 -8.46 1.26 2.71
CA VAL A 124 -9.34 1.46 1.55
C VAL A 124 -9.45 0.19 0.71
N GLN A 125 -8.32 -0.43 0.36
CA GLN A 125 -8.31 -1.62 -0.49
C GLN A 125 -9.11 -2.79 0.11
N LEU A 126 -9.03 -2.99 1.43
CA LEU A 126 -9.78 -4.03 2.15
C LEU A 126 -11.27 -3.66 2.32
N SER A 127 -11.60 -2.39 2.60
CA SER A 127 -12.99 -1.95 2.75
C SER A 127 -13.78 -2.00 1.45
N LEU A 128 -13.12 -1.96 0.29
CA LEU A 128 -13.79 -2.09 -1.02
C LEU A 128 -14.38 -3.48 -1.27
N GLN A 129 -14.01 -4.50 -0.48
CA GLN A 129 -14.56 -5.86 -0.57
C GLN A 129 -15.73 -6.12 0.39
N THR A 130 -15.97 -5.25 1.37
CA THR A 130 -17.12 -5.40 2.27
C THR A 130 -18.34 -4.80 1.56
N PRO A 131 -19.38 -5.60 1.23
CA PRO A 131 -20.66 -5.01 0.88
C PRO A 131 -21.11 -4.16 2.07
N ASN A 132 -21.41 -2.88 1.81
CA ASN A 132 -22.05 -2.05 2.83
C ASN A 132 -23.37 -2.74 3.22
N PRO A 133 -23.72 -2.84 4.52
CA PRO A 133 -24.97 -3.44 4.96
C PRO A 133 -26.21 -2.74 4.38
#